data_AF-A0A6J4T2P6-F1
#
_entry.id   AF-A0A6J4T2P6-F1
#
_cell.length_a   1.000
_cell.length_b   1.000
_cell.length_c   1.000
_cell.angle_alpha   90.00
_cell.angle_beta   90.00
_cell.angle_gamma   90.00
#
_symmetry.space_group_name_H-M   'P 1'
#
loop_
_entity.id
_entity.type
_entity.pdbx_description
1 polymer ?
#
loop_
_entity_poly.entity_id
_entity_poly.type
_entity_poly.pdbx_seq_one_letter_code
_entity_poly.pdbx_strand_id
1 'polypeptide(L)'
;MPDRATTLKKLDLIRVVAAVDLALLVVLLYFSRWFADNEGGVSILGPLHGVIFLGLLYLTAVGAGEKRWGWLFPITTIIPLFSLLYDAKLRREIAAGAHPS
;
A
#
# COMPACT_ATOMS: atom_id res chain seq x y z
N MET A 1 -2.13 20.91 12.18
CA MET A 1 -1.73 19.51 11.92
C MET A 1 -2.99 18.68 11.78
N PRO A 2 -3.08 17.79 10.78
CA PRO A 2 -4.23 16.89 10.66
C PRO A 2 -4.40 16.03 11.92
N ASP A 3 -5.65 15.74 12.28
CA ASP A 3 -6.00 14.94 13.46
C ASP A 3 -5.30 13.57 13.46
N ARG A 4 -4.64 13.24 14.59
CA ARG A 4 -3.89 12.00 14.79
C ARG A 4 -4.76 10.76 14.65
N ALA A 5 -5.97 10.78 15.21
CA ALA A 5 -6.88 9.63 15.17
C ALA A 5 -7.27 9.29 13.73
N THR A 6 -7.60 10.32 12.94
CA THR A 6 -7.93 10.19 11.51
C THR A 6 -6.73 9.72 10.71
N THR A 7 -5.52 10.22 11.00
CA THR A 7 -4.30 9.77 10.32
C THR A 7 -4.06 8.28 10.58
N LEU A 8 -4.19 7.81 11.82
CA LEU A 8 -4.05 6.39 12.14
C LEU A 8 -5.11 5.53 11.47
N LYS A 9 -6.39 5.97 11.43
CA LYS A 9 -7.45 5.27 10.71
C LYS A 9 -7.15 5.12 9.21
N LYS A 10 -6.61 6.17 8.57
CA LYS A 10 -6.20 6.10 7.17
C LYS A 10 -5.03 5.14 6.97
N LEU A 11 -4.04 5.15 7.88
CA LEU A 11 -2.94 4.20 7.88
C LEU A 11 -3.42 2.76 8.11
N ASP A 12 -4.47 2.53 8.91
CA ASP A 12 -5.06 1.20 9.12
C ASP A 12 -5.70 0.69 7.83
N LEU A 13 -6.46 1.54 7.13
CA LEU A 13 -7.00 1.22 5.82
C LEU A 13 -5.88 0.89 4.82
N ILE A 14 -4.88 1.77 4.70
CA ILE A 14 -3.74 1.58 3.79
C ILE A 14 -3.01 0.27 4.09
N ARG A 15 -2.78 -0.06 5.36
CA ARG A 15 -2.15 -1.31 5.77
C ARG A 15 -2.94 -2.53 5.33
N VAL A 16 -4.26 -2.54 5.54
CA VAL A 16 -5.13 -3.66 5.13
C VAL A 16 -5.09 -3.81 3.62
N VAL A 17 -5.26 -2.71 2.88
CA VAL A 17 -5.21 -2.71 1.40
C VAL A 17 -3.84 -3.20 0.91
N ALA A 18 -2.73 -2.70 1.47
CA ALA A 18 -1.39 -3.10 1.10
C ALA A 18 -1.09 -4.58 1.42
N ALA A 19 -1.61 -5.11 2.53
CA ALA A 19 -1.46 -6.52 2.87
C ALA A 19 -2.22 -7.42 1.89
N VAL A 20 -3.46 -7.03 1.54
CA VAL A 20 -4.27 -7.74 0.54
C VAL A 20 -3.60 -7.67 -0.84
N ASP A 21 -3.13 -6.49 -1.25
CA ASP A 21 -2.44 -6.27 -2.51
C ASP A 21 -1.17 -7.12 -2.63
N LEU A 22 -0.35 -7.13 -1.59
CA LEU A 22 0.88 -7.93 -1.55
C LEU A 22 0.59 -9.44 -1.57
N ALA A 23 -0.43 -9.89 -0.83
CA ALA A 23 -0.85 -11.29 -0.86
C ALA A 23 -1.32 -11.68 -2.27
N LEU A 24 -2.12 -10.82 -2.90
CA LEU A 24 -2.60 -11.04 -4.26
C LEU A 24 -1.46 -11.08 -5.28
N LEU A 25 -0.46 -10.19 -5.14
CA LEU A 25 0.74 -10.20 -5.96
C LEU A 25 1.53 -11.50 -5.80
N VAL A 26 1.72 -11.99 -4.57
CA VAL A 26 2.42 -13.27 -4.32
C VAL A 26 1.67 -14.42 -4.99
N VAL A 27 0.34 -14.47 -4.87
CA VAL A 27 -0.48 -15.48 -5.56
C VAL A 27 -0.35 -15.35 -7.07
N LEU A 28 -0.44 -14.14 -7.62
CA LEU A 28 -0.28 -13.88 -9.06
C LEU A 28 1.09 -14.37 -9.57
N LEU A 29 2.18 -14.04 -8.87
CA LEU A 29 3.53 -14.49 -9.23
C LEU A 29 3.66 -16.01 -9.19
N TYR A 30 3.02 -16.65 -8.22
CA TYR A 30 2.99 -18.11 -8.12
C TYR A 30 2.24 -18.75 -9.30
N PHE A 31 1.05 -18.24 -9.66
CA PHE A 31 0.30 -18.70 -10.83
C PHE A 31 1.04 -18.44 -12.15
N SER A 32 1.67 -17.27 -12.28
CA SER A 32 2.44 -16.90 -13.47
C SER A 32 3.68 -17.77 -13.66
N ARG A 33 4.36 -18.19 -12.59
CA ARG A 33 5.69 -18.83 -12.71
C ARG A 33 5.72 -20.33 -12.43
N TRP A 34 4.88 -20.85 -11.53
CA TRP A 34 4.90 -22.27 -11.14
C TRP A 34 3.83 -23.12 -11.83
N PHE A 35 2.76 -22.50 -12.34
CA PHE A 35 1.62 -23.21 -12.96
C PHE A 35 1.57 -23.09 -14.49
N ALA A 36 2.72 -23.02 -15.16
CA ALA A 36 2.85 -23.08 -16.62
C ALA A 36 1.87 -22.17 -17.36
N ASP A 37 1.94 -20.86 -17.12
CA ASP A 37 1.08 -19.86 -17.74
C ASP A 37 -0.41 -20.20 -17.61
N ASN A 38 -0.91 -20.36 -16.37
CA ASN A 38 -2.36 -20.43 -16.15
C ASN A 38 -3.01 -19.08 -16.48
N GLU A 39 -3.25 -18.87 -17.77
CA GLU A 39 -3.74 -17.62 -18.37
C GLU A 39 -5.07 -17.20 -17.74
N GLY A 40 -5.92 -18.16 -17.36
CA GLY A 40 -7.18 -17.90 -16.66
C GLY A 40 -6.97 -17.28 -15.29
N GLY A 41 -6.07 -17.83 -14.47
CA GLY A 41 -5.74 -17.25 -13.17
C GLY A 41 -5.08 -15.87 -13.30
N VAL A 42 -4.09 -15.75 -14.20
CA VAL A 42 -3.34 -14.50 -14.41
C VAL A 42 -4.23 -13.39 -14.99
N SER A 43 -5.15 -13.70 -15.91
CA SER A 43 -6.06 -12.71 -16.52
C SER A 43 -7.09 -12.14 -15.55
N ILE A 44 -7.38 -12.83 -14.45
CA ILE A 44 -8.28 -12.33 -13.39
C ILE A 44 -7.47 -11.65 -12.28
N LEU A 45 -6.44 -12.33 -11.77
CA LEU A 45 -5.64 -11.85 -10.63
C LEU A 45 -4.80 -10.61 -11.01
N GLY A 46 -4.31 -10.53 -12.25
CA GLY A 46 -3.52 -9.40 -12.76
C GLY A 46 -4.28 -8.07 -12.69
N PRO A 47 -5.44 -7.94 -13.35
CA PRO A 47 -6.26 -6.74 -13.25
C PRO A 47 -6.74 -6.45 -11.82
N LEU A 48 -7.10 -7.48 -11.05
CA LEU A 48 -7.53 -7.31 -9.66
C LEU A 48 -6.40 -6.68 -8.81
N HIS A 49 -5.18 -7.19 -8.92
CA HIS A 49 -4.00 -6.60 -8.28
C HIS A 49 -3.75 -5.19 -8.78
N GLY A 50 -3.77 -4.97 -10.10
CA GLY A 50 -3.56 -3.65 -10.69
C GLY A 50 -4.52 -2.59 -10.14
N VAL A 51 -5.81 -2.90 -10.02
CA VAL A 51 -6.82 -1.98 -9.47
C VAL A 51 -6.58 -1.70 -7.99
N ILE A 52 -6.29 -2.72 -7.19
CA ILE A 52 -6.01 -2.56 -5.76
C ILE A 52 -4.75 -1.74 -5.55
N PHE A 53 -3.69 -2.01 -6.31
CA PHE A 53 -2.43 -1.27 -6.29
C PHE A 53 -2.62 0.20 -6.66
N LEU A 54 -3.40 0.51 -7.71
CA LEU A 54 -3.72 1.90 -8.05
C LEU A 54 -4.53 2.59 -6.94
N GLY A 55 -5.46 1.87 -6.31
CA GLY A 55 -6.18 2.35 -5.14
C GLY A 55 -5.24 2.65 -3.96
N LEU A 56 -4.24 1.81 -3.74
CA LEU A 56 -3.22 2.01 -2.70
C LEU A 56 -2.35 3.24 -2.98
N LEU A 57 -1.89 3.41 -4.22
CA LEU A 57 -1.16 4.62 -4.65
C LEU A 57 -2.00 5.87 -4.47
N TYR A 58 -3.28 5.82 -4.85
CA TYR A 58 -4.21 6.91 -4.66
C TYR A 58 -4.36 7.27 -3.17
N LEU A 59 -4.60 6.30 -2.29
CA LEU A 59 -4.77 6.54 -0.85
C LEU A 59 -3.52 7.17 -0.21
N THR A 60 -2.33 6.68 -0.57
CA THR A 60 -1.05 7.21 -0.07
C THR A 60 -0.79 8.62 -0.61
N ALA A 61 -1.14 8.91 -1.86
CA ALA A 61 -1.03 10.25 -2.44
C ALA A 61 -2.03 11.24 -1.82
N VAL A 62 -3.28 10.83 -1.60
CA VAL A 62 -4.31 11.66 -0.97
C VAL A 62 -3.88 12.09 0.43
N GLY A 63 -3.37 11.18 1.25
CA GLY A 63 -2.91 11.56 2.58
C GLY A 63 -1.66 12.45 2.57
N ALA A 64 -0.80 12.34 1.54
CA ALA A 64 0.30 13.28 1.33
C ALA A 64 -0.22 14.68 0.95
N GLY A 65 -1.21 14.76 0.06
CA GLY A 65 -1.88 16.02 -0.30
C GLY A 65 -2.61 16.67 0.89
N GLU A 66 -3.17 15.86 1.78
CA GLU A 66 -3.77 16.30 3.05
C GLU A 66 -2.73 16.64 4.13
N LYS A 67 -1.43 16.61 3.80
CA LYS A 67 -0.30 16.90 4.71
C LYS A 67 -0.26 15.99 5.95
N ARG A 68 -0.72 14.74 5.82
CA ARG A 68 -0.68 13.73 6.90
C ARG A 68 0.65 12.99 7.00
N TRP A 69 1.39 12.95 5.91
CA TRP A 69 2.73 12.39 5.74
C TRP A 69 3.34 13.03 4.48
N GLY A 70 4.62 12.80 4.20
CA GLY A 70 5.25 13.35 2.99
C GLY A 70 5.09 12.48 1.75
N TRP A 71 5.48 13.07 0.61
CA TRP A 71 5.34 12.46 -0.72
C TRP A 71 6.22 11.23 -0.94
N LEU A 72 7.14 10.92 -0.03
CA LEU A 72 7.92 9.68 -0.10
C LEU A 72 7.06 8.42 0.08
N PHE A 73 5.93 8.51 0.78
CA PHE A 73 5.06 7.34 0.96
C PHE A 73 4.45 6.83 -0.36
N PRO A 74 3.75 7.64 -1.19
CA PRO A 74 3.29 7.18 -2.50
C PRO A 74 4.43 6.82 -3.45
N ILE A 75 5.57 7.51 -3.41
CA ILE A 75 6.73 7.19 -4.26
C ILE A 75 7.28 5.80 -3.94
N THR A 76 7.47 5.48 -2.66
CA THR A 76 8.00 4.17 -2.25
C THR A 76 6.98 3.05 -2.47
N THR A 77 5.68 3.36 -2.39
CA THR A 77 4.57 2.41 -2.65
C THR A 77 4.60 1.83 -4.07
N ILE A 78 5.30 2.44 -5.04
CA ILE A 78 5.53 1.87 -6.38
C ILE A 78 6.07 0.43 -6.29
N ILE A 79 6.83 0.13 -5.23
CA ILE A 79 7.21 -1.23 -4.86
C ILE A 79 6.22 -1.67 -3.77
N PRO A 80 5.29 -2.61 -4.04
CA PRO A 80 4.18 -2.94 -3.13
C PRO A 80 4.63 -3.28 -1.70
N LEU A 81 5.75 -4.00 -1.58
CA LEU A 81 6.37 -4.34 -0.29
C LEU A 81 6.72 -3.10 0.55
N PHE A 82 7.20 -2.03 -0.08
CA PHE A 82 7.64 -0.83 0.61
C PHE A 82 6.48 -0.02 1.20
N SER A 83 5.25 -0.20 0.72
CA SER A 83 4.08 0.45 1.32
C SER A 83 3.90 0.05 2.80
N LEU A 84 4.03 -1.24 3.11
CA LEU A 84 3.93 -1.74 4.49
C LEU A 84 5.11 -1.29 5.37
N LEU A 85 6.32 -1.23 4.81
CA LEU A 85 7.50 -0.75 5.53
C LEU A 85 7.38 0.75 5.86
N TYR A 86 6.88 1.53 4.92
CA TYR A 86 6.69 2.96 5.11
C TYR A 86 5.53 3.25 6.08
N ASP A 87 4.43 2.49 6.04
CA ASP A 87 3.38 2.55 7.07
C ASP A 87 3.95 2.30 8.48
N ALA A 88 4.79 1.27 8.64
CA ALA A 88 5.43 0.95 9.92
C ALA A 88 6.35 2.09 10.39
N LYS A 89 7.11 2.71 9.47
CA LYS A 89 7.94 3.89 9.75
C LYS A 89 7.08 5.06 10.24
N LEU A 90 6.02 5.41 9.50
CA LEU A 90 5.14 6.54 9.85
C LEU A 90 4.48 6.37 11.22
N ARG A 91 4.07 5.14 11.56
CA ARG A 91 3.49 4.87 12.88
C ARG A 91 4.49 5.02 14.01
N ARG A 92 5.76 4.68 13.78
CA ARG A 92 6.84 4.92 14.75
C ARG A 92 7.09 6.42 14.93
N GLU A 93 7.10 7.20 13.84
CA GLU A 93 7.23 8.66 13.90
C GLU A 93 6.08 9.30 14.69
N ILE A 94 4.83 8.89 14.41
CA ILE A 94 3.64 9.36 15.14
C ILE A 94 3.66 8.96 16.62
N ALA A 95 4.18 7.76 16.95
CA ALA A 95 4.33 7.31 18.33
C ALA A 95 5.42 8.10 19.07
N ALA A 96 6.49 8.51 18.38
CA ALA A 96 7.57 9.33 18.91
C ALA A 96 7.22 10.83 18.98
N GLY A 97 6.04 11.24 18.50
CA GLY A 97 5.65 12.65 18.44
C GLY A 97 6.36 13.44 17.33
N ALA A 98 7.06 12.77 16.42
CA ALA A 98 7.69 13.39 15.27
C ALA A 98 6.64 13.72 14.20
N HIS A 99 6.93 14.72 13.36
CA HIS A 99 6.09 14.98 12.20
C HIS A 99 6.33 13.87 11.16
N PRO A 100 5.29 13.16 10.72
CA PRO A 100 5.42 12.13 9.69
C PRO A 100 5.95 12.72 8.38
N SER A 101 7.03 12.14 7.84
CA SER A 101 7.75 12.63 6.64
C SER A 101 7.69 11.68 5.45
#